data_AF-A0A0F9BJC0-F1
#
_entry.id   AF-A0A0F9BJC0-F1
#
_cell.length_a   1.000
_cell.length_b   1.000
_cell.length_c   1.000
_cell.angle_alpha   90.00
_cell.angle_beta   90.00
_cell.angle_gamma   90.00
#
_symmetry.space_group_name_H-M   'P 1'
#
loop_
_entity.id
_entity.type
_entity.pdbx_description
1 polymer ?
#
loop_
_entity_poly.entity_id
_entity_poly.type
_entity_poly.pdbx_seq_one_letter_code
_entity_poly.pdbx_strand_id
1 'polypeptide(L)'
;LLWVIPHLPEIKAGFWPPSHKETGYSGSSKGRQGSSEAKFVKPCVVAADIEKLIERERIDGILLEYIYSNPQNYYENVQHVANALRVPTDKIFQRMRKTLERMTDGGKE
;
A
#
# COMPACT_ATOMS: atom_id res chain seq x y z
N LEU A 1 5.18 0.89 -1.62
CA LEU A 1 4.03 0.27 -0.94
C LEU A 1 3.63 1.01 0.34
N LEU A 2 4.53 1.13 1.33
CA LEU A 2 4.24 1.68 2.66
C LEU A 2 3.59 3.07 2.65
N TRP A 3 4.02 3.95 1.74
CA TRP A 3 3.40 5.26 1.58
C TRP A 3 2.00 5.18 0.92
N VAL A 4 1.79 4.23 0.00
CA VAL A 4 0.59 4.20 -0.84
C VAL A 4 -0.60 3.55 -0.12
N ILE A 5 -0.35 2.56 0.74
CA ILE A 5 -1.41 1.83 1.47
C ILE A 5 -2.29 2.76 2.32
N PRO A 6 -1.75 3.70 3.12
CA PRO A 6 -2.56 4.69 3.84
C PRO A 6 -3.45 5.54 2.93
N HIS A 7 -3.00 5.83 1.71
CA HIS A 7 -3.71 6.64 0.73
C HIS A 7 -4.62 5.81 -0.20
N LEU A 8 -4.66 4.49 -0.03
CA LEU A 8 -5.44 3.60 -0.91
C LEU A 8 -6.93 4.00 -1.00
N PRO A 9 -7.61 4.42 0.09
CA PRO A 9 -8.99 4.91 0.00
C PRO A 9 -9.14 6.15 -0.89
N GLU A 10 -8.21 7.10 -0.80
CA GLU A 10 -8.21 8.34 -1.61
C GLU A 10 -7.94 8.02 -3.08
N ILE A 11 -6.98 7.12 -3.34
CA ILE A 11 -6.60 6.67 -4.68
C ILE A 11 -7.76 5.91 -5.36
N LYS A 12 -8.50 5.07 -4.60
CA LYS A 12 -9.73 4.41 -5.07
C LYS A 12 -10.81 5.40 -5.48
N ALA A 13 -10.91 6.52 -4.76
CA ALA A 13 -11.82 7.62 -5.11
C ALA A 13 -11.31 8.49 -6.28
N GLY A 14 -10.16 8.15 -6.88
CA GLY A 14 -9.57 8.86 -8.02
C GLY A 14 -8.73 10.08 -7.62
N PHE A 15 -8.48 10.29 -6.32
CA PHE A 15 -7.63 11.37 -5.84
C PHE A 15 -6.17 10.92 -5.73
N TRP A 16 -5.27 11.68 -6.36
CA TRP A 16 -3.83 11.45 -6.24
C TRP A 16 -3.25 12.36 -5.15
N PRO A 17 -2.65 11.83 -4.08
CA PRO A 17 -2.16 12.66 -2.99
C PRO A 17 -1.02 13.60 -3.43
N PRO A 18 -0.96 14.84 -2.89
CA PRO A 18 -0.05 15.88 -3.37
C PRO A 18 1.45 15.54 -3.21
N SER A 19 1.84 14.69 -2.25
CA SER A 19 3.25 14.30 -2.02
C SER A 19 3.70 13.05 -2.80
N HIS A 20 3.30 12.94 -4.06
CA HIS A 20 3.62 11.81 -4.95
C HIS A 20 5.11 11.62 -5.29
N LYS A 21 6.01 12.52 -4.85
CA LYS A 21 7.45 12.41 -5.11
C LYS A 21 8.13 11.26 -4.35
N GLU A 22 7.52 10.75 -3.28
CA GLU A 22 8.03 9.60 -2.52
C GLU A 22 7.63 8.24 -3.13
N THR A 23 6.84 8.23 -4.21
CA THR A 23 6.21 7.00 -4.74
C THR A 23 7.11 6.12 -5.61
N GLY A 24 8.32 6.56 -5.97
CA GLY A 24 9.14 5.88 -6.99
C GLY A 24 8.55 5.94 -8.41
N TYR A 25 7.31 6.39 -8.58
CA TYR A 25 6.70 6.73 -9.87
C TYR A 25 7.10 8.15 -10.26
N SER A 26 8.40 8.39 -10.47
CA SER A 26 8.86 9.64 -11.04
C SER A 26 8.19 9.84 -12.40
N GLY A 27 7.33 10.85 -12.50
CA GLY A 27 6.87 11.35 -13.79
C GLY A 27 8.09 11.64 -14.66
N SER A 28 8.05 11.09 -15.88
CA SER A 28 9.07 11.27 -16.91
C SER A 28 9.64 12.70 -16.92
N SER A 29 10.97 12.82 -16.88
CA SER A 29 11.71 14.07 -17.01
C SER A 29 11.68 14.64 -18.45
N LYS A 30 10.95 14.01 -19.37
CA LYS A 30 10.71 14.53 -20.72
C LYS A 30 9.44 15.37 -20.69
N GLY A 31 9.57 16.64 -21.09
CA GLY A 31 8.55 17.70 -20.96
C GLY A 31 7.13 17.30 -21.36
N ARG A 32 6.14 18.08 -20.87
CA ARG A 32 4.68 17.88 -21.00
C ARG A 32 4.28 17.08 -22.25
N GLN A 33 4.27 15.76 -22.13
CA GLN A 33 3.53 14.92 -23.06
C GLN A 33 2.07 15.14 -22.70
N GLY A 34 1.28 15.62 -23.67
CA GLY A 34 -0.17 15.66 -23.53
C GLY A 34 -0.65 14.23 -23.29
N SER A 35 -0.92 13.91 -22.03
CA SER A 35 -1.60 12.67 -21.66
C SER A 35 -3.02 12.75 -22.22
N SER A 36 -3.34 11.90 -23.20
CA SER A 36 -4.73 11.67 -23.62
C SER A 36 -5.54 10.96 -22.53
N GLU A 37 -4.87 10.43 -21.51
CA GLU A 37 -5.50 9.77 -20.38
C GLU A 37 -6.05 10.80 -19.39
N ALA A 38 -7.25 10.52 -18.91
CA ALA A 38 -7.86 11.28 -17.85
C ALA A 38 -7.04 11.17 -16.56
N LYS A 39 -7.00 12.26 -15.77
CA LYS A 39 -6.14 12.38 -14.57
C LYS A 39 -6.38 11.31 -13.50
N PHE A 40 -7.50 10.59 -13.55
CA PHE A 40 -7.86 9.52 -12.62
C PHE A 40 -7.31 8.14 -13.03
N VAL A 41 -6.89 7.95 -14.29
CA VAL A 41 -6.46 6.63 -14.81
C VAL A 41 -5.28 6.09 -14.03
N LYS A 42 -4.23 6.90 -13.86
CA LYS A 42 -3.02 6.51 -13.11
C LYS A 42 -3.31 6.15 -11.64
N PRO A 43 -4.10 6.94 -10.88
CA PRO A 43 -4.62 6.53 -9.58
C PRO A 43 -5.29 5.14 -9.58
N CYS A 44 -6.25 4.93 -10.49
CA CYS A 44 -6.98 3.66 -10.55
C CYS A 44 -6.08 2.46 -10.86
N VAL A 45 -5.11 2.61 -11.77
CA VAL A 45 -4.12 1.55 -12.09
C VAL A 45 -3.30 1.19 -10.85
N VAL A 46 -2.81 2.20 -10.12
CA VAL A 46 -2.00 1.96 -8.92
C VAL A 46 -2.82 1.35 -7.78
N ALA A 47 -4.09 1.76 -7.60
CA ALA A 47 -4.98 1.09 -6.66
C ALA A 47 -5.19 -0.38 -7.03
N ALA A 48 -5.49 -0.67 -8.31
CA ALA A 48 -5.72 -2.03 -8.77
C ALA A 48 -4.47 -2.93 -8.59
N ASP A 49 -3.27 -2.41 -8.84
CA ASP A 49 -2.04 -3.17 -8.63
C ASP A 49 -1.79 -3.47 -7.15
N ILE A 50 -2.10 -2.54 -6.25
CA ILE A 50 -1.99 -2.77 -4.80
C ILE A 50 -3.04 -3.78 -4.33
N GLU A 51 -4.27 -3.69 -4.81
CA GLU A 51 -5.32 -4.66 -4.50
C GLU A 51 -4.92 -6.06 -4.92
N LYS A 52 -4.36 -6.24 -6.12
CA LYS A 52 -3.83 -7.54 -6.55
C LYS A 52 -2.76 -8.08 -5.60
N LEU A 53 -1.86 -7.22 -5.12
CA LEU A 53 -0.83 -7.64 -4.17
C LEU A 53 -1.45 -8.03 -2.82
N ILE A 54 -2.44 -7.26 -2.34
CA ILE A 54 -3.17 -7.56 -1.10
C ILE A 54 -3.90 -8.91 -1.22
N GLU A 55 -4.63 -9.13 -2.31
CA GLU A 55 -5.33 -10.38 -2.60
C GLU A 55 -4.39 -11.57 -2.67
N ARG A 56 -3.22 -11.41 -3.32
CA ARG A 56 -2.20 -12.45 -3.42
C ARG A 56 -1.70 -12.91 -2.05
N GLU A 57 -1.51 -11.98 -1.11
CA GLU A 57 -1.05 -12.28 0.26
C GLU A 57 -2.20 -12.71 1.19
N ARG A 58 -3.46 -12.72 0.71
CA ARG A 58 -4.65 -13.17 1.44
C ARG A 58 -4.83 -12.46 2.78
N ILE A 59 -4.94 -13.21 3.88
CA ILE A 59 -5.11 -12.70 5.24
C ILE A 59 -3.98 -11.75 5.61
N ASP A 60 -2.75 -12.00 5.16
CA ASP A 60 -1.61 -11.14 5.48
C ASP A 60 -1.74 -9.79 4.77
N GLY A 61 -2.26 -9.77 3.54
CA GLY A 61 -2.57 -8.55 2.83
C GLY A 61 -3.64 -7.72 3.53
N ILE A 62 -4.72 -8.36 3.99
CA ILE A 62 -5.82 -7.69 4.70
C ILE A 62 -5.33 -7.09 6.03
N LEU A 63 -4.53 -7.85 6.78
CA LEU A 63 -3.94 -7.36 8.04
C LEU A 63 -3.02 -6.16 7.80
N LEU A 64 -2.28 -6.20 6.70
CA LEU A 64 -1.36 -5.14 6.30
C LEU A 64 -2.14 -3.87 5.90
N GLU A 65 -3.23 -4.00 5.13
CA GLU A 65 -4.13 -2.88 4.85
C GLU A 65 -4.71 -2.27 6.13
N TYR A 66 -5.21 -3.10 7.05
CA TYR A 66 -5.74 -2.61 8.33
C TYR A 66 -4.70 -1.87 9.16
N ILE A 67 -3.50 -2.47 9.34
CA ILE A 67 -2.44 -1.90 10.16
C ILE A 67 -1.96 -0.55 9.62
N TYR A 68 -1.79 -0.45 8.30
CA TYR A 68 -1.27 0.75 7.64
C TYR A 68 -2.36 1.74 7.21
N SER A 69 -3.64 1.42 7.39
CA SER A 69 -4.77 2.31 7.06
C SER A 69 -4.70 3.66 7.79
N ASN A 70 -4.17 3.67 9.02
CA ASN A 70 -3.90 4.88 9.79
C ASN A 70 -2.47 4.87 10.36
N PRO A 71 -1.51 5.53 9.68
CA PRO A 71 -0.11 5.56 10.10
C PRO A 71 0.11 6.12 11.51
N GLN A 72 -0.74 7.05 11.97
CA GLN A 72 -0.62 7.65 13.31
C GLN A 72 -0.89 6.62 14.42
N ASN A 73 -1.72 5.61 14.13
CA ASN A 73 -2.12 4.59 15.08
C ASN A 73 -1.43 3.25 14.80
N TYR A 74 -0.30 3.25 14.07
CA TYR A 74 0.37 2.03 13.65
C TYR A 74 0.61 1.03 14.80
N TYR A 75 1.20 1.49 15.91
CA TYR A 75 1.48 0.64 17.07
C TYR A 75 0.21 0.09 17.73
N GLU A 76 -0.84 0.92 17.84
CA GLU A 76 -2.12 0.51 18.38
C GLU A 76 -2.79 -0.54 17.49
N ASN A 77 -2.81 -0.32 16.17
CA ASN A 77 -3.37 -1.26 15.21
C ASN A 77 -2.65 -2.62 15.26
N VAL A 78 -1.32 -2.62 15.35
CA VAL A 78 -0.54 -3.86 15.52
C VAL A 78 -0.91 -4.55 16.83
N GLN A 79 -1.06 -3.81 17.93
CA GLN A 79 -1.47 -4.38 19.22
C GLN A 79 -2.88 -4.95 19.18
N HIS A 80 -3.82 -4.27 18.50
CA HIS A 80 -5.18 -4.76 18.31
C HIS A 80 -5.21 -6.08 17.53
N VAL A 81 -4.44 -6.17 16.44
CA VAL A 81 -4.30 -7.41 15.65
C VAL A 81 -3.66 -8.52 16.49
N ALA A 82 -2.59 -8.21 17.23
CA ALA A 82 -1.91 -9.16 18.10
C ALA A 82 -2.88 -9.74 19.16
N ASN A 83 -3.65 -8.87 19.80
CA ASN A 83 -4.66 -9.25 20.80
C ASN A 83 -5.78 -10.09 20.18
N ALA A 84 -6.31 -9.69 19.01
CA ALA A 84 -7.37 -10.42 18.33
C ALA A 84 -6.93 -11.83 17.91
N LEU A 85 -5.68 -11.97 17.45
CA LEU A 85 -5.10 -13.24 17.03
C LEU A 85 -4.48 -14.05 18.18
N ARG A 86 -4.44 -13.50 19.40
CA ARG A 86 -3.81 -14.09 20.60
C ARG A 86 -2.36 -14.49 20.35
N VAL A 87 -1.61 -13.64 19.64
CA VAL A 87 -0.19 -13.84 19.37
C VAL A 87 0.62 -12.66 19.91
N PRO A 88 1.90 -12.87 20.25
CA PRO A 88 2.79 -11.78 20.62
C PRO A 88 2.93 -10.72 19.52
N THR A 89 3.05 -9.45 19.91
CA THR A 89 3.17 -8.30 19.00
C THR A 89 4.38 -8.41 18.07
N ASP A 90 5.50 -8.97 18.54
CA ASP A 90 6.71 -9.23 17.74
C ASP A 90 6.44 -10.18 16.57
N LYS A 91 5.56 -11.17 16.75
CA LYS A 91 5.16 -12.08 15.67
C LYS A 91 4.38 -11.36 14.58
N ILE A 92 3.53 -10.40 14.94
CA ILE A 92 2.82 -9.57 13.95
C ILE A 92 3.81 -8.70 13.18
N PHE A 93 4.77 -8.04 13.86
CA PHE A 93 5.80 -7.25 13.18
C PHE A 93 6.61 -8.09 12.17
N GLN A 94 7.06 -9.27 12.58
CA GLN A 94 7.79 -10.18 11.69
C GLN A 94 6.94 -10.63 10.50
N ARG A 95 5.66 -10.94 10.73
CA ARG A 95 4.73 -11.36 9.68
C ARG A 95 4.48 -10.25 8.66
N MET A 96 4.24 -9.02 9.14
CA MET A 96 4.04 -7.85 8.28
C MET A 96 5.29 -7.50 7.48
N ARG A 97 6.47 -7.54 8.12
CA ARG A 97 7.75 -7.32 7.43
C ARG A 97 7.95 -8.31 6.28
N LYS A 98 7.79 -9.62 6.54
CA LYS A 98 7.95 -10.66 5.50
C LYS A 98 6.93 -10.49 4.37
N THR A 99 5.72 -10.06 4.70
CA THR A 99 4.66 -9.81 3.70
C THR A 99 5.04 -8.62 2.81
N LEU A 100 5.53 -7.52 3.39
CA LEU A 100 6.06 -6.38 2.63
C LEU A 100 7.23 -6.76 1.73
N GLU A 101 8.16 -7.58 2.23
CA GLU A 101 9.28 -8.11 1.46
C GLU A 101 8.76 -8.91 0.25
N ARG A 102 7.84 -9.85 0.42
CA ARG A 102 7.22 -10.61 -0.69
C ARG A 102 6.45 -9.73 -1.68
N MET A 103 5.73 -8.72 -1.20
CA MET A 103 5.01 -7.76 -2.06
C MET A 103 5.96 -6.87 -2.87
N THR A 104 7.18 -6.63 -2.36
CA THR A 104 8.19 -5.79 -3.04
C THR A 104 9.08 -6.61 -3.97
N ASP A 105 9.43 -7.85 -3.59
CA ASP A 105 10.34 -8.71 -4.36
C ASP A 105 9.62 -9.51 -5.47
N GLY A 106 8.32 -9.75 -5.35
CA GLY A 106 7.51 -10.46 -6.35
C GLY A 106 7.26 -9.70 -7.67
N GLY A 107 8.09 -8.70 -7.98
CA GLY A 107 8.18 -8.02 -9.28
C GLY A 107 9.49 -8.33 -10.04
N LYS A 108 10.28 -9.31 -9.58
CA LYS A 108 11.54 -9.76 -10.20
C LYS A 108 11.50 -11.24 -10.66
N GLU A 109 10.35 -11.72 -11.11
CA GLU A 109 10.27 -12.97 -11.86
C GLU A 109 10.22 -12.71 -13.36
#